data_AF-A0A523JEE3-F1
#
_entry.id   AF-A0A523JEE3-F1
#
_cell.length_a   1.000
_cell.length_b   1.000
_cell.length_c   1.000
_cell.angle_alpha   90.00
_cell.angle_beta   90.00
_cell.angle_gamma   90.00
#
_symmetry.space_group_name_H-M   'P 1'
#
loop_
_entity.id
_entity.type
_entity.pdbx_description
1 polymer ?
#
loop_
_entity_poly.entity_id
_entity_poly.type
_entity_poly.pdbx_seq_one_letter_code
_entity_poly.pdbx_strand_id
1 'polypeptide(L)'
;MMFFAIKKNNIMEDITQEIRAEVIIYKVNLLKASVNEAAELRNLLDEQITIGHSKIVVDLSQCTYLDSTFIGVLVVTHKKLLAKGGKLIIINPLDPAKRLFHLSGISKVLNTFEATEDAVRSFNNRIKSLEPKSDDVIPKKSVEWAFT
;
A
#
# COMPACT_ATOMS: atom_id res chain seq x y z
N MET A 1 5.47 22.43 11.39
CA MET A 1 5.45 21.12 10.73
C MET A 1 6.15 21.31 9.39
N MET A 2 7.37 20.80 9.25
CA MET A 2 8.27 21.14 8.16
C MET A 2 8.03 20.16 7.00
N PHE A 3 7.36 20.63 5.95
CA PHE A 3 7.20 19.90 4.70
C PHE A 3 8.51 19.99 3.91
N PHE A 4 9.20 18.87 3.73
CA PHE A 4 10.32 18.80 2.78
C PHE A 4 9.72 18.71 1.38
N ALA A 5 9.57 19.85 0.72
CA ALA A 5 9.16 19.96 -0.67
C ALA A 5 10.27 19.44 -1.58
N ILE A 6 9.99 18.39 -2.34
CA ILE A 6 10.92 17.82 -3.32
C ILE A 6 10.76 18.63 -4.61
N LYS A 7 11.67 19.57 -4.84
CA LYS A 7 11.60 20.47 -6.00
C LYS A 7 12.36 19.87 -7.20
N LYS A 8 11.64 19.51 -8.27
CA LYS A 8 12.09 19.65 -9.67
C LYS A 8 10.90 19.53 -10.66
N ASN A 9 10.50 20.70 -11.19
CA ASN A 9 9.79 20.96 -12.46
C ASN A 9 8.50 20.17 -12.82
N ASN A 10 7.37 20.51 -12.20
CA ASN A 10 6.16 21.07 -12.85
C ASN A 10 4.92 20.92 -11.93
N ILE A 11 4.22 22.04 -11.69
CA ILE A 11 2.82 22.19 -11.28
C ILE A 11 2.22 21.08 -10.36
N MET A 12 2.59 21.09 -9.07
CA MET A 12 1.92 20.45 -7.90
C MET A 12 2.05 18.92 -7.72
N GLU A 13 3.28 18.47 -7.43
CA GLU A 13 3.73 17.25 -6.73
C GLU A 13 2.88 15.96 -6.88
N ASP A 14 3.21 15.18 -7.92
CA ASP A 14 2.71 13.84 -8.22
C ASP A 14 2.82 12.86 -7.04
N ILE A 15 3.91 12.96 -6.27
CA ILE A 15 4.12 12.22 -5.02
C ILE A 15 4.50 13.22 -3.93
N THR A 16 3.66 13.31 -2.91
CA THR A 16 3.87 14.17 -1.74
C THR A 16 4.27 13.32 -0.54
N GLN A 17 4.98 13.93 0.41
CA GLN A 17 5.32 13.28 1.68
C GLN A 17 4.84 14.08 2.88
N GLU A 18 4.41 13.37 3.91
CA GLU A 18 4.21 13.94 5.24
C GLU A 18 4.68 12.96 6.32
N ILE A 19 5.03 13.49 7.49
CA ILE A 19 5.43 12.67 8.65
C ILE A 19 4.42 12.91 9.76
N ARG A 20 3.87 11.82 10.30
CA ARG A 20 2.97 11.83 11.46
C ARG A 20 3.54 10.93 12.54
N ALA A 21 3.94 11.52 13.66
CA ALA A 21 4.71 10.86 14.72
C ALA A 21 5.99 10.22 14.16
N GLU A 22 6.04 8.89 14.04
CA GLU A 22 7.16 8.13 13.48
C GLU A 22 6.81 7.44 12.14
N VAL A 23 5.64 7.75 11.59
CA VAL A 23 5.14 7.16 10.35
C VAL A 23 5.37 8.15 9.22
N ILE A 24 6.09 7.73 8.18
CA ILE A 24 6.19 8.48 6.94
C ILE A 24 5.08 8.05 5.99
N ILE A 25 4.42 9.03 5.38
CA ILE A 25 3.27 8.83 4.50
C ILE A 25 3.64 9.42 3.15
N TYR A 26 3.66 8.59 2.12
CA TYR A 26 3.77 9.01 0.72
C TYR A 26 2.39 9.00 0.08
N LYS A 27 1.92 10.14 -0.40
CA LYS A 27 0.66 10.23 -1.11
C LYS A 27 0.89 10.41 -2.60
N VAL A 28 0.34 9.50 -3.38
CA VAL A 28 0.44 9.48 -4.84
C VAL A 28 -0.77 10.21 -5.39
N ASN A 29 -0.58 11.46 -5.82
CA ASN A 29 -1.63 12.37 -6.31
C ASN A 29 -1.87 12.22 -7.81
N LEU A 30 -1.78 11.00 -8.33
CA LEU A 30 -1.90 10.70 -9.74
C LEU A 30 -3.05 9.73 -10.01
N LEU A 31 -3.80 9.97 -11.09
CA LEU A 31 -4.83 9.04 -11.53
C LEU A 31 -4.24 7.71 -12.02
N LYS A 32 -3.06 7.76 -12.64
CA LYS A 32 -2.37 6.62 -13.24
C LYS A 32 -0.97 6.49 -12.66
N ALA A 33 -0.70 5.39 -11.96
CA ALA A 33 0.64 5.06 -11.49
C ALA A 33 1.25 3.96 -12.37
N SER A 34 2.27 4.34 -13.14
CA SER A 34 2.92 3.48 -14.12
C SER A 34 4.42 3.31 -13.84
N VAL A 35 5.16 2.75 -14.79
CA VAL A 35 6.61 2.53 -14.70
C VAL A 35 7.43 3.75 -14.24
N ASN A 36 7.10 4.96 -14.68
CA ASN A 36 7.86 6.16 -14.33
C ASN A 36 7.66 6.52 -12.85
N GLU A 37 6.40 6.56 -12.43
CA GLU A 37 6.01 6.85 -11.05
C GLU A 37 6.49 5.75 -10.09
N ALA A 38 6.53 4.50 -10.58
CA ALA A 38 7.08 3.37 -9.84
C ALA A 38 8.58 3.55 -9.56
N ALA A 39 9.34 4.01 -10.55
CA ALA A 39 10.77 4.24 -10.39
C ALA A 39 11.05 5.39 -9.40
N GLU A 40 10.27 6.46 -9.48
CA GLU A 40 10.34 7.59 -8.54
C GLU A 40 10.00 7.15 -7.11
N LEU A 41 8.84 6.52 -6.92
CA LEU A 41 8.40 6.02 -5.61
C LEU A 41 9.42 5.04 -5.02
N ARG A 42 9.99 4.15 -5.84
CA ARG A 42 11.03 3.22 -5.38
C ARG A 42 12.24 3.95 -4.81
N ASN A 43 12.73 4.97 -5.49
CA ASN A 43 13.91 5.71 -5.05
C ASN A 43 13.65 6.41 -3.71
N LEU A 44 12.48 7.02 -3.55
CA LEU A 44 12.04 7.65 -2.30
C LEU A 44 11.97 6.61 -1.17
N LEU A 45 11.28 5.48 -1.40
CA LEU A 45 11.12 4.43 -0.39
C LEU A 45 12.46 3.80 0.01
N ASP A 46 13.35 3.55 -0.94
CA ASP A 46 14.66 2.97 -0.68
C ASP A 46 15.56 3.92 0.12
N GLU A 47 15.49 5.23 -0.14
CA GLU A 47 16.17 6.25 0.68
C GLU A 47 15.69 6.20 2.13
N GLN A 48 14.36 6.19 2.35
CA GLN A 48 13.79 6.16 3.70
C GLN A 48 14.18 4.89 4.47
N ILE A 49 14.14 3.74 3.80
CA ILE A 49 14.56 2.46 4.36
C ILE A 49 16.07 2.46 4.70
N THR A 50 16.88 3.19 3.93
CA THR A 50 18.33 3.31 4.15
C THR A 50 18.64 4.16 5.36
N ILE A 51 17.94 5.29 5.54
CA ILE A 51 18.12 6.18 6.70
C ILE A 51 17.44 5.65 7.99
N GLY A 52 16.78 4.49 7.92
CA GLY A 52 16.28 3.77 9.09
C GLY A 52 14.78 3.88 9.35
N HIS A 53 14.01 4.53 8.47
CA HIS A 53 12.55 4.53 8.61
C HIS A 53 12.00 3.12 8.36
N SER A 54 11.16 2.67 9.29
CA SER A 54 10.59 1.32 9.30
C SER A 54 9.07 1.30 9.28
N LYS A 55 8.40 2.45 9.42
CA LYS A 55 6.94 2.59 9.42
C LYS A 55 6.52 3.47 8.24
N ILE A 56 6.08 2.85 7.15
CA ILE A 56 5.75 3.57 5.91
C ILE A 56 4.30 3.32 5.52
N VAL A 57 3.60 4.39 5.16
CA VAL A 57 2.29 4.35 4.50
C VAL A 57 2.43 4.87 3.09
N VAL A 58 1.80 4.20 2.12
CA VAL A 58 1.63 4.72 0.76
C VAL A 58 0.13 4.90 0.50
N ASP A 59 -0.29 6.14 0.32
CA ASP A 59 -1.66 6.51 0.03
C ASP A 59 -1.90 6.54 -1.49
N LEU A 60 -2.71 5.59 -1.96
CA LEU A 60 -3.10 5.44 -3.37
C LEU A 60 -4.54 5.88 -3.62
N SER A 61 -5.20 6.57 -2.68
CA SER A 61 -6.62 6.93 -2.76
C SER A 61 -7.00 7.81 -3.95
N GLN A 62 -6.03 8.41 -4.65
CA GLN A 62 -6.25 9.16 -5.89
C GLN A 62 -6.02 8.33 -7.16
N CYS A 63 -5.41 7.14 -7.03
CA CYS A 63 -5.08 6.28 -8.14
C CYS A 63 -6.31 5.49 -8.61
N THR A 64 -6.62 5.59 -9.91
CA THR A 64 -7.64 4.76 -10.58
C THR A 64 -7.02 3.64 -11.41
N TYR A 65 -5.72 3.72 -11.69
CA TYR A 65 -4.97 2.71 -12.43
C TYR A 65 -3.59 2.46 -11.81
N LEU A 66 -3.22 1.19 -11.69
CA LEU A 66 -1.89 0.72 -11.27
C LEU A 66 -1.44 -0.37 -12.26
N ASP A 67 -0.21 -0.29 -12.77
CA ASP A 67 0.38 -1.40 -13.53
C ASP A 67 1.14 -2.39 -12.63
N SER A 68 1.59 -3.49 -13.22
CA SER A 68 2.34 -4.53 -12.52
C SER A 68 3.69 -4.05 -11.99
N THR A 69 4.32 -3.07 -12.64
CA THR A 69 5.60 -2.50 -12.22
C THR A 69 5.45 -1.71 -10.93
N PHE A 70 4.45 -0.83 -10.87
CA PHE A 70 4.14 -0.05 -9.67
C PHE A 70 3.80 -0.95 -8.49
N ILE A 71 2.96 -1.95 -8.73
CA ILE A 71 2.61 -2.94 -7.71
C ILE A 71 3.84 -3.74 -7.26
N GLY A 72 4.73 -4.11 -8.19
CA GLY A 72 5.98 -4.80 -7.90
C GLY A 72 6.89 -4.02 -6.96
N VAL A 73 6.98 -2.70 -7.13
CA VAL A 73 7.70 -1.81 -6.22
C VAL A 73 7.14 -1.90 -4.80
N LEU A 74 5.81 -1.83 -4.63
CA LEU A 74 5.18 -1.93 -3.32
C LEU A 74 5.48 -3.28 -2.64
N VAL A 75 5.39 -4.39 -3.38
CA VAL A 75 5.68 -5.73 -2.85
C VAL A 75 7.15 -5.87 -2.44
N VAL A 76 8.09 -5.38 -3.25
CA VAL A 76 9.52 -5.42 -2.93
C VAL A 76 9.82 -4.57 -1.70
N THR A 77 9.30 -3.35 -1.63
CA THR A 77 9.45 -2.46 -0.48
C THR A 77 8.90 -3.10 0.79
N HIS A 78 7.71 -3.71 0.74
CA HIS A 78 7.13 -4.39 1.88
C HIS A 78 8.04 -5.51 2.40
N LYS A 79 8.61 -6.33 1.51
CA LYS A 79 9.58 -7.37 1.88
C LYS A 79 10.85 -6.79 2.53
N LYS A 80 11.40 -5.69 1.97
CA LYS A 80 12.58 -5.01 2.53
C LYS A 80 12.32 -4.49 3.95
N LEU A 81 11.15 -3.89 4.17
CA LEU A 81 10.74 -3.38 5.49
C LEU A 81 10.55 -4.52 6.49
N LEU A 82 9.84 -5.59 6.10
CA LEU A 82 9.66 -6.77 6.97
C LEU A 82 10.99 -7.37 7.42
N ALA A 83 11.97 -7.49 6.52
CA ALA A 83 13.30 -8.01 6.85
C ALA A 83 14.05 -7.15 7.90
N LYS A 84 13.67 -5.87 8.05
CA LYS A 84 14.20 -4.95 9.05
C LYS A 84 13.28 -4.76 10.27
N GLY A 85 12.25 -5.60 10.42
CA GLY A 85 11.25 -5.45 11.49
C GLY A 85 10.28 -4.27 11.31
N GLY A 86 10.29 -3.66 10.13
CA GLY A 86 9.37 -2.60 9.73
C GLY A 86 8.12 -3.13 9.03
N LYS A 87 7.28 -2.21 8.56
CA LYS A 87 6.01 -2.52 7.92
C LYS A 87 5.63 -1.44 6.91
N LEU A 88 5.17 -1.88 5.74
CA LEU A 88 4.50 -1.06 4.74
C LEU A 88 2.99 -1.24 4.85
N ILE A 89 2.24 -0.14 4.81
CA ILE A 89 0.78 -0.11 4.75
C ILE A 89 0.34 0.68 3.53
N ILE A 90 -0.73 0.24 2.87
CA ILE A 90 -1.29 0.90 1.69
C ILE A 90 -2.67 1.47 2.02
N ILE A 91 -2.96 2.70 1.60
CA ILE A 91 -4.34 3.20 1.56
C ILE A 91 -4.92 2.82 0.21
N ASN A 92 -6.09 2.19 0.22
CA ASN A 92 -6.67 1.56 -0.95
C ASN A 92 -6.83 2.54 -2.12
N PRO A 93 -6.54 2.09 -3.36
CA PRO A 93 -6.84 2.85 -4.55
C PRO A 93 -8.35 2.86 -4.86
N LEU A 94 -8.76 3.70 -5.82
CA LEU A 94 -10.13 3.77 -6.30
C LEU A 94 -10.54 2.50 -7.07
N ASP A 95 -11.85 2.29 -7.21
CA ASP A 95 -12.47 1.01 -7.58
C ASP A 95 -11.93 0.29 -8.84
N PRO A 96 -11.50 0.95 -9.93
CA PRO A 96 -10.93 0.22 -11.07
C PRO A 96 -9.59 -0.47 -10.72
N ALA A 97 -8.73 0.20 -9.94
CA ALA A 97 -7.45 -0.34 -9.49
C ALA A 97 -7.60 -1.32 -8.31
N LYS A 98 -8.56 -1.09 -7.41
CA LYS A 98 -8.86 -1.97 -6.28
C LYS A 98 -9.18 -3.39 -6.74
N ARG A 99 -9.92 -3.51 -7.84
CA ARG A 99 -10.26 -4.81 -8.46
C ARG A 99 -9.02 -5.57 -8.94
N LEU A 100 -8.07 -4.90 -9.61
CA LEU A 100 -6.80 -5.52 -10.05
C LEU A 100 -5.95 -5.96 -8.85
N PHE A 101 -5.93 -5.14 -7.78
CA PHE A 101 -5.22 -5.44 -6.54
C PHE A 101 -5.78 -6.68 -5.82
N HIS A 102 -7.11 -6.84 -5.84
CA HIS A 102 -7.79 -8.00 -5.26
C HIS A 102 -7.64 -9.27 -6.11
N LEU A 103 -7.85 -9.16 -7.42
CA LEU A 103 -7.78 -10.31 -8.33
C LEU A 103 -6.36 -10.90 -8.46
N SER A 104 -5.33 -10.07 -8.31
CA SER A 104 -3.93 -10.51 -8.33
C SER A 104 -3.46 -11.21 -7.05
N GLY A 105 -4.30 -11.26 -6.00
CA GLY A 105 -3.94 -11.84 -4.70
C GLY A 105 -2.96 -10.99 -3.89
N ILE A 106 -2.65 -9.77 -4.36
CA ILE A 106 -1.65 -8.88 -3.77
C ILE A 106 -2.17 -8.22 -2.49
N SER A 107 -3.48 -8.07 -2.38
CA SER A 107 -4.15 -7.71 -1.12
C SER A 107 -3.89 -8.69 0.03
N LYS A 108 -3.47 -9.94 -0.25
CA LYS A 108 -3.05 -10.90 0.80
C LYS A 108 -1.62 -10.68 1.28
N VAL A 109 -0.81 -9.96 0.50
CA VAL A 109 0.60 -9.69 0.77
C VAL A 109 0.79 -8.33 1.42
N LEU A 110 -0.04 -7.35 1.05
CA LEU A 110 0.06 -5.98 1.54
C LEU A 110 -1.05 -5.67 2.55
N ASN A 111 -0.69 -5.06 3.67
CA ASN A 111 -1.65 -4.56 4.63
C ASN A 111 -2.33 -3.30 4.06
N THR A 112 -3.66 -3.32 3.95
CA THR A 112 -4.43 -2.20 3.39
C THR A 112 -5.42 -1.59 4.39
N PHE A 113 -5.70 -0.31 4.22
CA PHE A 113 -6.71 0.46 4.97
C PHE A 113 -7.48 1.38 4.01
N GLU A 114 -8.67 1.82 4.41
CA GLU A 114 -9.44 2.83 3.65
C GLU A 114 -9.06 4.27 4.05
N ALA A 115 -8.51 4.47 5.24
CA ALA A 115 -8.18 5.79 5.78
C ALA A 115 -6.75 5.85 6.37
N THR A 116 -6.06 6.97 6.12
CA THR A 116 -4.70 7.23 6.60
C THR A 116 -4.61 7.21 8.11
N GLU A 117 -5.62 7.74 8.80
CA GLU A 117 -5.66 7.78 10.27
C GLU A 117 -5.66 6.38 10.88
N ASP A 118 -6.42 5.44 10.30
CA ASP A 118 -6.48 4.06 10.77
C ASP A 118 -5.16 3.32 10.52
N ALA A 119 -4.54 3.56 9.35
CA ALA A 119 -3.22 3.02 9.03
C ALA A 119 -2.16 3.49 10.05
N VAL A 120 -2.10 4.79 10.34
CA VAL A 120 -1.17 5.37 11.32
C VAL A 120 -1.40 4.78 12.72
N ARG A 121 -2.67 4.67 13.16
CA ARG A 121 -3.00 4.04 14.45
C ARG A 121 -2.58 2.58 14.54
N SER A 122 -2.64 1.84 13.42
CA SER A 122 -2.28 0.41 13.39
C SER A 122 -0.81 0.11 13.65
N PHE A 123 0.09 1.11 13.54
CA PHE A 123 1.50 0.94 13.90
C PHE A 123 1.74 0.92 15.41
N ASN A 124 0.84 1.54 16.19
CA ASN A 124 0.97 1.63 17.64
C ASN A 124 0.26 0.47 18.35
N ASN A 125 -0.70 -0.16 17.67
CA ASN A 125 -1.43 -1.28 18.23
C ASN A 125 -0.86 -2.60 17.70
N ARG A 126 -0.51 -3.53 18.61
CA ARG A 126 -0.27 -4.96 18.30
C ARG A 126 -1.58 -5.65 17.86
N ILE A 127 -2.34 -5.09 16.90
CA ILE A 127 -3.59 -5.71 16.45
C ILE A 127 -3.23 -6.76 15.39
N LYS A 128 -3.60 -8.01 15.71
CA LYS A 128 -3.63 -9.15 14.79
C LYS A 128 -4.16 -8.69 13.44
N SER A 129 -3.45 -9.05 12.37
CA SER A 129 -3.94 -9.08 11.00
C SER A 129 -5.44 -9.38 10.98
N LEU A 130 -6.23 -8.49 10.38
CA LEU A 130 -7.67 -8.65 10.21
C LEU A 130 -7.91 -10.03 9.60
N GLU A 131 -8.45 -10.96 10.38
CA GLU A 131 -9.08 -12.14 9.82
C GLU A 131 -10.26 -11.64 8.95
N PRO A 132 -10.48 -12.22 7.77
CA PRO A 132 -11.55 -11.79 6.87
C PRO A 132 -12.89 -11.80 7.62
N LYS A 133 -13.71 -10.76 7.40
CA LYS A 133 -15.06 -10.66 7.97
C LYS A 133 -15.84 -11.93 7.62
N SER A 134 -16.47 -12.51 8.65
CA SER A 134 -17.23 -13.76 8.66
C SER A 134 -18.36 -13.87 7.62
N ASP A 135 -18.66 -12.79 6.90
CA ASP A 135 -19.80 -12.72 5.97
C ASP A 135 -19.42 -13.11 4.53
N ASP A 136 -18.11 -13.24 4.22
CA ASP A 136 -17.60 -13.72 2.91
C ASP A 136 -17.30 -15.23 2.88
N VAL A 137 -17.78 -15.99 3.86
CA VAL A 137 -17.71 -17.45 3.84
C VAL A 137 -18.78 -17.98 2.88
N ILE A 138 -18.36 -18.27 1.64
CA ILE A 138 -19.11 -19.18 0.78
C ILE A 138 -19.35 -20.47 1.58
N PRO A 139 -20.60 -20.88 1.88
CA PRO A 139 -20.83 -22.12 2.59
C PRO A 139 -20.24 -23.25 1.76
N LYS A 140 -19.32 -24.02 2.37
CA LYS A 140 -18.90 -25.33 1.86
C LYS A 140 -20.14 -26.22 1.83
N LYS A 141 -20.91 -26.18 0.74
CA LYS A 141 -21.77 -27.29 0.38
C LYS A 141 -20.86 -28.38 -0.20
N SER A 142 -20.68 -29.41 0.61
CA SER A 142 -20.18 -30.73 0.21
C SER A 142 -20.93 -31.17 -1.04
N VAL A 143 -20.22 -31.29 -2.16
CA VAL A 143 -20.75 -31.96 -3.35
C VAL A 143 -20.31 -33.42 -3.24
N GLU A 144 -21.17 -34.25 -2.66
CA GLU A 144 -21.09 -35.70 -2.84
C GLU A 144 -21.56 -36.00 -4.27
N TRP A 145 -20.64 -36.41 -5.14
CA TRP A 145 -21.01 -37.04 -6.39
C TRP A 145 -21.35 -38.51 -6.08
N ALA A 146 -22.61 -38.89 -6.21
CA ALA A 146 -22.99 -40.29 -6.31
C ALA A 146 -23.01 -40.64 -7.80
N PHE A 147 -22.08 -41.46 -8.27
CA PHE A 147 -22.21 -42.15 -9.54
C PHE A 147 -22.93 -43.48 -9.26
N THR A 148 -24.11 -43.65 -9.84
CA THR A 148 -24.76 -44.95 -10.10
C THR A 148 -25.08 -45.00 -11.58
#